data_AF-A0A1H6R663-F1
#
_entry.id   AF-A0A1H6R663-F1
#
_cell.length_a   1.000
_cell.length_b   1.000
_cell.length_c   1.000
_cell.angle_alpha   90.00
_cell.angle_beta   90.00
_cell.angle_gamma   90.00
#
_symmetry.space_group_name_H-M   'P 1'
#
loop_
_entity.id
_entity.type
_entity.pdbx_description
1 polymer ?
#
loop_
_entity_poly.entity_id
_entity_poly.type
_entity_poly.pdbx_seq_one_letter_code
_entity_poly.pdbx_strand_id
1 'polypeptide(L)'
;MPNKLPSSWRQLWSTSCETCLLLRYYLLGSSLFFIGGAALLLLPKRWPDTLQAEVIALAAISVMTLGGFLALRVYLRLSLGRIWRWFKS
;
A
#
# COMPACT_ATOMS: atom_id res chain seq x y z
N MET A 1 31.57 -25.61 -9.37
CA MET A 1 31.80 -24.25 -9.92
C MET A 1 30.63 -23.37 -9.51
N PRO A 2 30.81 -22.31 -8.70
CA PRO A 2 29.70 -21.41 -8.38
C PRO A 2 29.40 -20.56 -9.61
N ASN A 3 28.21 -20.76 -10.19
CA ASN A 3 27.69 -19.97 -11.30
C ASN A 3 27.67 -18.49 -10.91
N LYS A 4 28.66 -17.72 -11.38
CA LYS A 4 28.64 -16.25 -11.32
C LYS A 4 27.58 -15.77 -12.31
N LEU A 5 26.33 -15.66 -11.83
CA LEU A 5 25.27 -15.02 -12.60
C LEU A 5 25.74 -13.63 -13.09
N PRO A 6 25.52 -13.29 -14.38
CA PRO A 6 25.97 -12.03 -14.93
C PRO A 6 25.38 -10.86 -14.15
N SER A 7 26.13 -9.76 -14.02
CA SER A 7 25.72 -8.57 -13.25
C SER A 7 24.36 -8.02 -13.68
N SER A 8 24.03 -8.11 -14.97
CA SER A 8 22.74 -7.74 -15.54
C SER A 8 21.56 -8.55 -14.97
N TRP A 9 21.75 -9.85 -14.72
CA TRP A 9 20.72 -10.71 -14.12
C TRP A 9 20.48 -10.38 -12.65
N ARG A 10 21.54 -10.01 -11.92
CA ARG A 10 21.42 -9.53 -10.53
C ARG A 10 20.63 -8.22 -10.44
N GLN A 11 20.87 -7.30 -11.38
CA GLN A 11 20.13 -6.02 -11.46
C GLN A 11 18.65 -6.24 -11.81
N LEU A 12 18.35 -7.16 -12.73
CA LEU A 12 16.97 -7.51 -13.11
C LEU A 12 16.20 -8.16 -11.95
N TRP A 13 16.85 -9.05 -11.20
CA TRP A 13 16.27 -9.70 -10.03
C TRP A 13 16.06 -8.73 -8.87
N SER A 14 17.03 -7.84 -8.61
CA SER A 14 16.91 -6.81 -7.59
C SER A 14 15.72 -5.89 -7.86
N THR A 15 15.63 -5.37 -9.09
CA THR A 15 14.53 -4.47 -9.49
C THR A 15 13.18 -5.16 -9.48
N SER A 16 13.11 -6.42 -9.94
CA SER A 16 11.86 -7.21 -9.87
C SER A 16 11.41 -7.46 -8.44
N CYS A 17 12.35 -7.76 -7.54
CA CYS A 17 12.07 -7.99 -6.12
C CYS A 17 11.59 -6.71 -5.43
N GLU A 18 12.25 -5.57 -5.67
CA GLU A 18 11.82 -4.26 -5.14
C GLU A 18 10.44 -3.86 -5.66
N THR A 19 10.16 -4.10 -6.95
CA THR A 19 8.85 -3.77 -7.55
C THR A 19 7.75 -4.67 -6.98
N CYS A 20 8.02 -5.97 -6.79
CA CYS A 20 7.08 -6.89 -6.12
C CYS A 20 6.81 -6.47 -4.67
N LEU A 21 7.84 -6.03 -3.95
CA LEU A 21 7.73 -5.63 -2.56
C LEU A 21 6.96 -4.31 -2.42
N LEU A 22 7.21 -3.35 -3.32
CA LEU A 22 6.40 -2.15 -3.46
C LEU A 22 4.95 -2.50 -3.79
N LEU A 23 4.69 -3.34 -4.79
CA LEU A 23 3.34 -3.76 -5.16
C LEU A 23 2.62 -4.41 -3.97
N ARG A 24 3.32 -5.25 -3.20
CA ARG A 24 2.78 -5.86 -1.99
C ARG A 24 2.40 -4.81 -0.95
N TYR A 25 3.23 -3.80 -0.70
CA TYR A 25 2.87 -2.71 0.21
C TYR A 25 1.72 -1.85 -0.30
N TYR A 26 1.61 -1.65 -1.61
CA TYR A 26 0.46 -0.98 -2.22
C TYR A 26 -0.83 -1.77 -1.99
N LEU A 27 -0.81 -3.08 -2.24
CA LEU A 27 -1.95 -3.97 -2.01
C LEU A 27 -2.32 -4.04 -0.52
N LEU A 28 -1.34 -4.07 0.38
CA LEU A 28 -1.57 -4.02 1.83
C LEU A 28 -2.20 -2.69 2.26
N GLY A 29 -1.66 -1.56 1.80
CA GLY A 29 -2.18 -0.24 2.13
C GLY A 29 -3.60 -0.02 1.61
N SER A 30 -3.89 -0.45 0.39
CA SER A 30 -5.24 -0.40 -0.18
C SER A 30 -6.20 -1.36 0.54
N SER A 31 -5.76 -2.56 0.90
CA SER A 31 -6.58 -3.48 1.71
C SER A 31 -6.95 -2.87 3.05
N LEU A 32 -6.01 -2.24 3.76
CA LEU A 32 -6.27 -1.54 5.02
C LEU A 32 -7.27 -0.39 4.84
N PHE A 33 -7.19 0.35 3.72
CA PHE A 33 -8.17 1.38 3.39
C PHE A 33 -9.58 0.80 3.22
N PHE A 34 -9.74 -0.28 2.44
CA PHE A 34 -11.05 -0.90 2.25
C PHE A 34 -11.58 -1.56 3.52
N ILE A 35 -10.72 -2.18 4.34
CA ILE A 35 -11.13 -2.78 5.61
C ILE A 35 -11.64 -1.70 6.58
N GLY A 36 -10.93 -0.57 6.70
CA GLY A 36 -11.40 0.54 7.53
C GLY A 36 -12.72 1.13 7.02
N GLY A 37 -12.88 1.27 5.70
CA GLY A 37 -14.14 1.72 5.10
C GLY A 37 -15.30 0.73 5.31
N ALA A 38 -15.03 -0.56 5.15
CA ALA A 38 -16.01 -1.62 5.42
C ALA A 38 -16.42 -1.65 6.89
N ALA A 39 -15.47 -1.45 7.82
CA ALA A 39 -15.78 -1.34 9.25
C ALA A 39 -16.75 -0.18 9.53
N LEU A 40 -16.54 0.99 8.90
CA LEU A 40 -17.46 2.12 9.02
C LEU A 40 -18.83 1.86 8.39
N LEU A 41 -18.91 1.11 7.28
CA LEU A 41 -20.18 0.78 6.63
C LEU A 41 -20.99 -0.29 7.37
N LEU A 42 -20.28 -1.22 8.02
CA LEU A 42 -20.88 -2.28 8.84
C LEU A 42 -21.20 -1.80 10.25
N LEU A 43 -20.77 -0.59 10.64
CA LEU A 43 -21.19 0.03 11.87
C LEU A 43 -22.72 0.13 11.86
N PRO A 44 -23.43 -0.51 12.81
CA PRO A 44 -24.88 -0.48 12.83
C PRO A 44 -25.34 0.98 12.90
N LYS A 45 -26.23 1.41 11.99
CA LYS A 45 -26.91 2.73 12.04
C LYS A 45 -27.61 3.02 13.37
N ARG A 46 -27.78 1.99 14.21
CA ARG A 46 -28.46 1.99 15.49
C ARG A 46 -27.52 1.86 16.68
N TRP A 47 -26.19 1.90 16.47
CA TRP A 47 -25.30 1.98 17.61
C TRP A 47 -25.66 3.23 18.41
N PRO A 48 -26.02 3.06 19.70
CA PRO A 48 -26.27 4.21 20.56
C PRO A 48 -25.02 5.08 20.54
N ASP A 49 -25.19 6.41 20.62
CA ASP A 49 -24.13 7.42 20.72
C ASP A 49 -23.24 7.15 21.95
N THR A 50 -22.44 6.11 21.81
CA THR A 50 -21.60 5.53 22.83
C THR A 50 -20.19 5.86 22.43
N LEU A 51 -19.41 6.26 23.42
CA LEU A 51 -18.01 6.62 23.25
C LEU A 51 -17.21 5.53 22.51
N GLN A 52 -17.63 4.26 22.64
CA GLN A 52 -17.03 3.13 21.91
C GLN A 52 -17.23 3.20 20.40
N ALA A 53 -18.42 3.59 19.92
CA ALA A 53 -18.72 3.72 18.50
C ALA A 53 -17.83 4.79 17.85
N GLU A 54 -17.65 5.93 18.53
CA GLU A 54 -16.77 7.02 18.08
C GLU A 54 -15.30 6.59 18.05
N VAL A 55 -14.82 5.89 19.08
CA VAL A 55 -13.45 5.37 19.13
C VAL A 55 -13.20 4.36 18.00
N ILE A 56 -14.14 3.48 17.72
CA ILE A 56 -14.04 2.51 16.61
C ILE A 56 -14.05 3.24 15.26
N ALA A 57 -14.92 4.23 15.09
CA ALA A 57 -14.95 5.05 13.88
C ALA A 57 -13.64 5.82 13.68
N LEU A 58 -13.09 6.44 14.73
CA LEU A 58 -11.80 7.12 14.71
C LEU A 58 -10.65 6.16 14.40
N ALA A 59 -10.65 4.96 14.98
CA ALA A 59 -9.66 3.93 14.67
C ALA A 59 -9.75 3.50 13.20
N ALA A 60 -10.97 3.29 12.69
CA ALA A 60 -11.20 2.93 11.29
C ALA A 60 -10.72 4.04 10.33
N ILE A 61 -11.06 5.30 10.61
CA ILE A 61 -10.60 6.47 9.83
C ILE A 61 -9.07 6.58 9.87
N SER A 62 -8.46 6.35 11.04
CA SER A 62 -7.01 6.39 11.19
C SER A 62 -6.32 5.30 10.35
N VAL A 63 -6.85 4.08 10.40
CA VAL A 63 -6.36 2.96 9.59
C VAL A 63 -6.56 3.22 8.09
N MET A 64 -7.70 3.78 7.69
CA MET A 64 -7.94 4.18 6.30
C MET A 64 -6.92 5.21 5.86
N THR A 65 -6.74 6.26 6.65
CA THR A 65 -5.84 7.37 6.31
C THR A 65 -4.40 6.88 6.20
N LEU A 66 -3.93 6.07 7.15
CA LEU A 66 -2.58 5.48 7.13
C LEU A 66 -2.39 4.52 5.94
N GLY A 67 -3.36 3.64 5.69
CA GLY A 67 -3.34 2.72 4.54
C GLY A 67 -3.32 3.45 3.20
N GLY A 68 -4.15 4.50 3.07
CA GLY A 68 -4.19 5.38 1.92
C GLY A 68 -2.89 6.15 1.71
N PHE A 69 -2.28 6.70 2.77
CA PHE A 69 -1.01 7.41 2.69
C PHE A 69 0.14 6.49 2.27
N LEU A 70 0.15 5.26 2.78
CA LEU A 70 1.13 4.24 2.41
C LEU A 70 0.96 3.85 0.94
N ALA A 71 -0.25 3.57 0.49
CA ALA A 71 -0.55 3.25 -0.90
C ALA A 71 -0.18 4.41 -1.84
N LEU A 72 -0.49 5.65 -1.46
CA LEU A 72 -0.15 6.85 -2.24
C LEU A 72 1.36 7.04 -2.38
N ARG A 73 2.12 6.89 -1.29
CA ARG A 73 3.59 6.99 -1.33
C ARG A 73 4.21 5.94 -2.24
N VAL A 74 3.72 4.70 -2.15
CA VAL A 74 4.21 3.60 -3.00
C VAL A 74 3.85 3.84 -4.47
N TYR A 75 2.62 4.29 -4.73
CA TYR A 75 2.18 4.65 -6.07
C TYR A 75 3.03 5.77 -6.67
N LEU A 76 3.30 6.83 -5.91
CA LEU A 76 4.18 7.93 -6.32
C LEU A 76 5.58 7.43 -6.67
N ARG A 77 6.18 6.56 -5.86
CA ARG A 77 7.50 5.96 -6.17
C ARG A 77 7.47 5.14 -7.46
N LEU A 78 6.44 4.31 -7.66
CA LEU A 78 6.28 3.52 -8.88
C LEU A 78 6.03 4.39 -10.11
N SER A 79 5.27 5.47 -9.94
CA SER A 79 4.92 6.40 -11.02
C SER A 79 6.13 7.26 -11.42
N LEU A 80 6.86 7.82 -10.45
CA LEU A 80 8.12 8.55 -10.68
C LEU A 80 9.16 7.65 -11.38
N GLY A 81 9.31 6.40 -10.95
CA GLY A 81 10.21 5.44 -11.59
C GLY A 81 9.78 5.05 -13.02
N ARG A 82 8.49 5.17 -13.36
CA ARG A 82 7.98 4.99 -14.73
C ARG A 82 8.24 6.22 -15.59
N ILE A 83 7.91 7.41 -15.08
CA ILE A 83 8.13 8.69 -15.77
C ILE A 83 9.62 8.91 -16.05
N TRP A 84 10.49 8.61 -15.08
CA TRP A 84 11.93 8.71 -15.27
C TRP A 84 12.46 7.80 -16.37
N ARG A 85 11.95 6.57 -16.47
CA ARG A 85 12.31 5.65 -17.57
C ARG A 85 11.78 6.14 -18.92
N TRP A 86 10.58 6.72 -18.93
CA TRP A 86 9.99 7.29 -20.14
C TRP A 86 10.79 8.49 -20.65
N PHE A 87 11.29 9.35 -19.75
CA PHE A 87 12.11 10.51 -20.13
C PHE A 87 13.53 10.15 -20.59
N LYS A 88 14.01 8.95 -20.24
CA LYS A 88 15.36 8.47 -20.56
C LYS A 88 15.39 7.53 -21.78
N SER A 89 14.24 7.15 -22.31
CA SER A 89 14.07 6.33 -23.51
C SER A 89 13.79 7.20 -24.73
#